data_AF-A0A4P7H2K2-F1
#
_entry.id   AF-A0A4P7H2K2-F1
#
_cell.length_a   1.000
_cell.length_b   1.000
_cell.length_c   1.000
_cell.angle_alpha   90.00
_cell.angle_beta   90.00
_cell.angle_gamma   90.00
#
_symmetry.space_group_name_H-M   'P 1'
#
loop_
_entity.id
_entity.type
_entity.pdbx_description
1 polymer ?
#
loop_
_entity_poly.entity_id
_entity_poly.type
_entity_poly.pdbx_seq_one_letter_code
_entity_poly.pdbx_strand_id
1 'polypeptide(L)'
;MRLLRGLSGIVAAGTVALMLVIVGTAFMAGRRDFPGPGGESVAWHVVVAAIAVAAQIYSDKRRGLAAFSGSAVVFIFAGLLLWTQWWS
;
A
#
# COMPACT_ATOMS: atom_id res chain seq x y z
N MET A 1 -15.70 -14.88 -0.04
CA MET A 1 -15.37 -13.75 0.86
C MET A 1 -14.14 -14.00 1.74
N ARG A 2 -14.04 -15.12 2.47
CA ARG A 2 -12.85 -15.42 3.31
C ARG A 2 -11.53 -15.38 2.53
N LEU A 3 -11.45 -16.09 1.40
CA LEU A 3 -10.24 -16.13 0.57
C LEU A 3 -9.86 -14.74 0.04
N LEU A 4 -10.81 -14.03 -0.58
CA LEU A 4 -10.60 -12.67 -1.10
C LEU A 4 -10.11 -11.70 -0.01
N ARG A 5 -10.71 -11.75 1.18
CA ARG A 5 -10.27 -10.95 2.33
C ARG A 5 -8.86 -11.30 2.79
N GLY A 6 -8.52 -12.59 2.80
CA GLY A 6 -7.18 -13.06 3.12
C GLY A 6 -6.13 -12.55 2.13
N LEU A 7 -6.38 -12.70 0.82
CA LEU A 7 -5.50 -12.19 -0.23
C LEU A 7 -5.36 -10.66 -0.17
N SER A 8 -6.47 -9.95 0.02
CA SER A 8 -6.49 -8.50 0.23
C SER A 8 -5.65 -8.10 1.45
N GLY A 9 -5.75 -8.84 2.56
CA GLY A 9 -4.95 -8.59 3.75
C GLY A 9 -3.45 -8.78 3.52
N ILE A 10 -3.06 -9.80 2.75
CA ILE A 10 -1.66 -10.01 2.35
C ILE A 10 -1.16 -8.84 1.50
N VAL A 11 -1.95 -8.38 0.53
CA VAL A 11 -1.58 -7.22 -0.29
C VAL A 11 -1.45 -5.96 0.56
N ALA A 12 -2.41 -5.67 1.44
CA ALA A 12 -2.32 -4.51 2.35
C ALA A 12 -1.05 -4.57 3.22
N ALA A 13 -0.73 -5.74 3.78
CA ALA A 13 0.50 -5.93 4.56
C ALA A 13 1.76 -5.74 3.69
N GLY A 14 1.77 -6.27 2.47
CA GLY A 14 2.85 -6.08 1.49
C GLY A 14 3.04 -4.61 1.11
N THR A 15 1.96 -3.86 0.91
CA THR A 15 1.99 -2.42 0.63
C THR A 15 2.59 -1.63 1.81
N VAL A 16 2.25 -1.99 3.05
CA VAL A 16 2.87 -1.39 4.24
C VAL A 16 4.36 -1.72 4.32
N ALA A 17 4.73 -2.98 4.09
CA ALA A 17 6.13 -3.37 4.07
C ALA A 17 6.93 -2.61 3.00
N LEU A 18 6.37 -2.46 1.80
CA LEU A 18 6.96 -1.66 0.73
C LEU A 18 7.14 -0.19 1.14
N MET A 19 6.12 0.40 1.75
CA MET A 19 6.20 1.77 2.27
C MET A 19 7.33 1.94 3.29
N LEU A 20 7.48 1.00 4.22
CA LEU A 20 8.57 1.03 5.20
C LEU A 20 9.95 0.94 4.54
N VAL A 21 10.08 0.12 3.49
CA VAL A 21 11.32 0.03 2.71
C VAL A 21 11.63 1.38 2.04
N ILE A 22 10.67 1.99 1.35
CA ILE A 22 10.87 3.27 0.65
C ILE A 22 11.18 4.42 1.63
N VAL A 23 10.51 4.47 2.78
CA VAL A 23 10.83 5.44 3.84
C VAL A 23 12.24 5.19 4.39
N GLY A 24 12.59 3.93 4.64
CA GLY A 24 13.90 3.54 5.13
C GLY A 24 15.02 3.89 4.16
N THR A 25 14.82 3.69 2.85
CA THR A 25 15.79 4.08 1.83
C THR A 25 15.94 5.59 1.73
N ALA A 26 14.84 6.35 1.77
CA ALA A 26 14.87 7.82 1.78
C ALA A 26 15.64 8.36 3.00
N PHE A 27 15.43 7.77 4.18
CA PHE A 27 16.14 8.15 5.40
C PHE A 27 17.64 7.86 5.32
N MET A 28 18.02 6.70 4.75
CA MET A 28 19.43 6.35 4.55
C MET A 28 20.09 7.22 3.49
N ALA A 29 19.37 7.58 2.43
CA ALA A 29 19.83 8.45 1.34
C ALA A 29 20.22 9.84 1.88
N GLY A 30 19.33 10.45 2.67
CA GLY A 30 19.60 11.74 3.29
C GLY A 30 20.75 11.75 4.31
N ARG A 31 21.25 10.58 4.72
CA ARG A 31 22.39 10.44 5.64
C ARG A 31 23.72 10.12 4.96
N ARG A 32 23.68 9.61 3.73
CA ARG A 32 24.84 9.06 3.03
C ARG A 32 25.06 9.69 1.66
N ASP A 33 24.43 10.84 1.41
CA ASP A 33 24.57 11.64 0.20
C ASP A 33 24.42 10.85 -1.12
N PHE A 34 23.53 9.85 -1.12
CA PHE A 34 23.17 9.11 -2.34
C PHE A 34 21.75 9.48 -2.77
N PRO A 35 21.44 9.44 -4.08
CA PRO A 35 20.10 9.75 -4.57
C PRO A 35 19.08 8.73 -4.06
N GLY A 36 18.13 9.20 -3.26
CA GLY A 36 17.02 8.41 -2.73
C GLY A 36 15.80 8.38 -3.65
N PRO A 37 14.71 7.71 -3.25
CA PRO A 37 13.48 7.56 -4.05
C PRO A 37 12.72 8.88 -4.32
N GLY A 38 13.11 9.99 -3.70
CA GLY A 38 12.44 11.28 -3.83
C GLY A 38 11.24 11.43 -2.89
N GLY A 39 10.91 12.68 -2.51
CA GLY A 39 9.84 12.98 -1.57
C GLY A 39 8.45 12.61 -2.08
N GLU A 40 8.21 12.78 -3.39
CA GLU A 40 6.95 12.39 -4.03
C GLU A 40 6.70 10.89 -3.92
N SER A 41 7.72 10.06 -4.19
CA SER A 41 7.57 8.61 -4.09
C SER A 41 7.26 8.18 -2.66
N VAL A 42 7.94 8.75 -1.66
CA VAL A 42 7.63 8.50 -0.24
C VAL A 42 6.19 8.85 0.08
N ALA A 43 5.71 10.02 -0.37
CA ALA A 43 4.34 10.47 -0.12
C ALA A 43 3.29 9.50 -0.70
N TRP A 44 3.47 9.05 -1.95
CA TRP A 44 2.59 8.07 -2.58
C TRP A 44 2.52 6.76 -1.80
N HIS A 45 3.67 6.21 -1.40
CA HIS A 45 3.73 4.96 -0.65
C HIS A 45 3.04 5.07 0.72
N VAL A 46 3.21 6.19 1.42
CA VAL A 46 2.55 6.46 2.72
C VAL A 46 1.04 6.57 2.55
N VAL A 47 0.57 7.38 1.61
CA VAL A 47 -0.86 7.58 1.35
C VAL A 47 -1.54 6.27 0.95
N VAL A 48 -0.95 5.53 0.02
CA VAL A 48 -1.53 4.26 -0.46
C VAL A 48 -1.51 3.19 0.63
N ALA A 49 -0.46 3.09 1.44
CA ALA A 49 -0.43 2.17 2.57
C ALA A 49 -1.55 2.50 3.60
N ALA A 50 -1.76 3.77 3.91
CA ALA A 50 -2.83 4.20 4.80
C ALA A 50 -4.23 3.85 4.23
N ILE A 51 -4.46 4.10 2.94
CA ILE A 51 -5.71 3.73 2.25
C ILE A 51 -5.92 2.22 2.28
N ALA A 52 -4.89 1.42 1.97
CA ALA A 52 -4.97 -0.03 1.96
C ALA A 52 -5.32 -0.60 3.34
N VAL A 53 -4.69 -0.09 4.40
CA VAL A 53 -4.99 -0.50 5.78
C VAL A 53 -6.42 -0.11 6.18
N ALA A 54 -6.85 1.12 5.89
CA ALA A 54 -8.21 1.58 6.20
C ALA A 54 -9.28 0.75 5.45
N ALA A 55 -9.05 0.49 4.16
CA ALA A 55 -9.94 -0.31 3.33
C ALA A 55 -10.00 -1.77 3.79
N GLN A 56 -8.87 -2.34 4.20
CA GLN A 56 -8.81 -3.69 4.77
C GLN A 56 -9.56 -3.76 6.10
N ILE A 57 -9.37 -2.80 7.02
CA ILE A 57 -10.12 -2.74 8.30
C ILE A 57 -11.63 -2.63 8.03
N TYR A 58 -12.04 -1.82 7.05
CA TYR A 58 -13.44 -1.71 6.63
C TYR A 58 -13.98 -3.04 6.09
N SER A 59 -13.25 -3.69 5.19
CA SER A 59 -13.59 -5.01 4.67
C SER A 59 -13.73 -6.04 5.79
N ASP A 60 -12.87 -5.94 6.81
CA ASP A 60 -12.83 -6.90 7.89
C ASP A 60 -14.03 -6.83 8.84
N LYS A 61 -14.54 -5.61 9.05
CA LYS A 61 -15.70 -5.31 9.90
C LYS A 61 -17.05 -5.49 9.19
N ARG A 62 -17.08 -5.62 7.87
CA ARG A 62 -18.31 -5.70 7.06
C ARG A 62 -18.53 -7.10 6.47
N ARG A 63 -19.72 -7.31 5.87
CA ARG A 63 -20.13 -8.55 5.19
C ARG A 63 -20.69 -8.23 3.80
N GLY A 64 -20.79 -9.25 2.93
CA GLY A 64 -21.38 -9.12 1.60
C GLY A 64 -20.63 -8.13 0.70
N LEU A 65 -21.38 -7.33 -0.08
CA LEU A 65 -20.82 -6.36 -1.03
C LEU A 65 -19.95 -5.28 -0.38
N ALA A 66 -20.26 -4.88 0.86
CA ALA A 66 -19.45 -3.91 1.60
C ALA A 66 -18.06 -4.47 1.96
N ALA A 67 -17.94 -5.76 2.23
CA ALA A 67 -16.64 -6.39 2.42
C ALA A 67 -15.88 -6.47 1.09
N PHE A 68 -16.58 -6.83 0.01
CA PHE A 68 -15.99 -6.90 -1.32
C PHE A 68 -15.41 -5.54 -1.76
N SER A 69 -16.14 -4.44 -1.56
CA SER A 69 -15.66 -3.11 -1.98
C SER A 69 -14.39 -2.70 -1.24
N GLY A 70 -14.29 -2.97 0.06
CA GLY A 70 -13.05 -2.72 0.81
C GLY A 70 -11.86 -3.50 0.26
N SER A 71 -12.03 -4.78 -0.07
CA SER A 71 -10.96 -5.57 -0.69
C SER A 71 -10.62 -5.11 -2.11
N ALA A 72 -11.60 -4.70 -2.91
CA ALA A 72 -11.36 -4.14 -4.24
C ALA A 72 -10.52 -2.85 -4.18
N VAL A 73 -10.80 -1.96 -3.21
CA VAL A 73 -10.01 -0.74 -2.98
C VAL A 73 -8.54 -1.07 -2.70
N VAL A 74 -8.26 -2.08 -1.87
CA VAL A 74 -6.87 -2.51 -1.60
C VAL A 74 -6.14 -2.88 -2.90
N PHE A 75 -6.73 -3.76 -3.72
CA PHE A 75 -6.11 -4.20 -4.97
C PHE A 75 -5.94 -3.05 -5.98
N ILE A 76 -6.94 -2.17 -6.11
CA ILE A 76 -6.88 -1.04 -7.03
C ILE A 76 -5.72 -0.11 -6.66
N PHE A 77 -5.63 0.30 -5.40
CA PHE A 77 -4.60 1.25 -4.97
C PHE A 77 -3.21 0.61 -4.95
N ALA A 78 -3.08 -0.65 -4.55
CA ALA A 78 -1.81 -1.37 -4.67
C ALA A 78 -1.37 -1.50 -6.13
N GLY A 79 -2.30 -1.83 -7.05
CA GLY A 79 -2.04 -1.90 -8.48
C GLY A 79 -1.63 -0.55 -9.07
N LEU A 80 -2.32 0.54 -8.71
CA LEU A 80 -1.98 1.90 -9.13
C LEU A 80 -0.60 2.33 -8.62
N LEU A 81 -0.27 2.03 -7.37
CA LEU A 81 1.04 2.33 -6.81
C LEU A 81 2.15 1.61 -7.57
N LEU A 82 2.01 0.30 -7.81
CA LEU A 82 2.99 -0.47 -8.58
C LEU A 82 3.08 0.00 -10.04
N TRP A 83 1.96 0.35 -10.66
CA TRP A 83 1.98 0.87 -12.02
C TRP A 83 2.74 2.20 -12.11
N THR A 84 2.45 3.15 -11.21
CA THR A 84 2.95 4.53 -11.30
C THR A 84 4.30 4.76 -10.63
N GLN A 85 4.72 3.91 -9.69
CA GLN A 85 5.96 4.09 -8.91
C GLN A 85 6.97 2.96 -9.13
N TRP A 86 6.65 2.00 -10.01
CA TRP A 86 7.58 0.92 -10.36
C TRP A 86 7.71 0.76 -11.87
N TRP A 87 6.59 0.58 -12.58
CA TRP A 87 6.63 0.19 -14.00
C TRP A 87 6.62 1.36 -14.99
N SER A 88 6.04 2.49 -14.59
CA SER A 88 6.04 3.75 -15.34
C SER A 88 7.02 4.75 -14.74
#